data_AF-A0A6P9AXZ4-F1
#
_entry.id   AF-A0A6P9AXZ4-F1
#
_cell.length_a   1.000
_cell.length_b   1.000
_cell.length_c   1.000
_cell.angle_alpha   90.00
_cell.angle_beta   90.00
_cell.angle_gamma   90.00
#
_symmetry.space_group_name_H-M   'P 1'
#
loop_
_entity.id
_entity.type
_entity.pdbx_description
1 polymer ?
#
loop_
_entity_poly.entity_id
_entity_poly.type
_entity_poly.pdbx_seq_one_letter_code
_entity_poly.pdbx_strand_id
1 'polypeptide(L)'
;VVVIFVFVFISIPYQFVLKNYGENPEDYNEELKKFEQLRQNAVNVPRDFEGCSILRKYLGQLHYLQSRIPMGAEQEASVPITWTEIFSGKAVTHEDIKYEQACVLYNLGALHSMLGAMDKRVSEEGMKVSCTHFQCAAGAFTYLRDHFPHSYSVDMSHQILNLNINLMLGQAQECLLEKSMLDNRKSFLVARISAQVVDYYKEACRALENSDTASLLGKIQKDWKKLVQMKIYYFAAVAHLHMGKQAEEQQKYGERVTYFQSALDKLNEAIRLAKGQPETVQEALRFTMDVIGGKYNSSKKDNDFIYHEAVPALDTLQSIK
;
A
#
# COMPACT_ATOMS: atom_id res chain seq x y z
N VAL A 1 0.11 11.63 2.81
CA VAL A 1 0.61 12.35 4.00
C VAL A 1 1.95 12.92 3.58
N VAL A 2 2.11 14.25 3.58
CA VAL A 2 3.33 14.93 3.08
C VAL A 2 3.99 15.62 4.26
N VAL A 3 5.28 15.34 4.48
CA VAL A 3 6.08 15.93 5.56
C VAL A 3 6.63 17.29 5.08
N ILE A 4 6.42 18.34 5.88
CA ILE A 4 6.92 19.71 5.62
C ILE A 4 8.20 19.95 6.46
N PHE A 5 9.12 20.71 5.87
CA PHE A 5 10.54 20.87 6.22
C PHE A 5 10.90 22.18 6.90
N VAL A 6 12.07 22.18 7.58
CA VAL A 6 13.04 23.30 7.64
C VAL A 6 14.47 22.71 7.68
N PHE A 7 15.35 23.01 6.70
CA PHE A 7 16.82 22.87 6.85
C PHE A 7 17.64 23.72 5.85
N VAL A 8 18.87 24.11 6.24
CA VAL A 8 19.84 24.98 5.53
C VAL A 8 21.11 24.17 5.18
N PHE A 9 21.30 23.83 3.90
CA PHE A 9 22.32 22.88 3.42
C PHE A 9 23.70 23.48 3.10
N ILE A 10 23.86 24.82 3.11
CA ILE A 10 24.85 25.49 2.26
C ILE A 10 26.30 25.49 2.82
N SER A 11 26.52 25.30 4.12
CA SER A 11 27.80 25.69 4.74
C SER A 11 28.95 24.66 4.63
N ILE A 12 28.66 23.36 4.51
CA ILE A 12 29.62 22.29 4.83
C ILE A 12 30.40 21.71 3.63
N PRO A 13 29.87 21.66 2.38
CA PRO A 13 30.67 21.26 1.23
C PRO A 13 31.95 22.10 1.08
N TYR A 14 31.93 23.36 1.51
CA TYR A 14 33.04 24.29 1.36
C TYR A 14 34.27 23.91 2.17
N GLN A 15 34.09 23.52 3.44
CA GLN A 15 35.21 23.16 4.30
C GLN A 15 35.85 21.85 3.85
N PHE A 16 35.04 20.88 3.41
CA PHE A 16 35.53 19.60 2.91
C PHE A 16 36.33 19.77 1.61
N VAL A 17 35.81 20.55 0.65
CA VAL A 17 36.48 20.78 -0.64
C VAL A 17 37.83 21.47 -0.44
N LEU A 18 37.86 22.53 0.35
CA LEU A 18 39.11 23.26 0.62
C LEU A 18 40.14 22.38 1.33
N LYS A 19 39.71 21.60 2.32
CA LYS A 19 40.61 20.78 3.14
C LYS A 19 41.13 19.55 2.43
N ASN A 20 40.29 18.84 1.67
CA ASN A 20 40.62 17.51 1.13
C ASN A 20 40.98 17.53 -0.36
N TYR A 21 40.41 18.45 -1.15
CA TYR A 21 40.75 18.59 -2.57
C TYR A 21 41.74 19.73 -2.83
N GLY A 22 41.89 20.69 -1.90
CA GLY A 22 42.76 21.85 -2.09
C GLY A 22 42.26 22.81 -3.18
N GLU A 23 41.00 22.67 -3.56
CA GLU A 23 40.34 23.46 -4.59
C GLU A 23 39.56 24.63 -3.97
N ASN A 24 39.25 25.65 -4.76
CA ASN A 24 38.40 26.74 -4.30
C ASN A 24 36.95 26.24 -4.20
N PRO A 25 36.34 26.22 -3.00
CA PRO A 25 34.95 25.82 -2.85
C PRO A 25 33.93 26.57 -3.72
N GLU A 26 34.24 27.82 -4.07
CA GLU A 26 33.36 28.65 -4.89
C GLU A 26 33.20 28.13 -6.32
N ASP A 27 34.14 27.31 -6.80
CA ASP A 27 34.08 26.70 -8.13
C ASP A 27 32.88 25.74 -8.26
N TYR A 28 32.33 25.29 -7.13
CA TYR A 28 31.18 24.37 -7.04
C TYR A 28 29.84 25.07 -6.76
N ASN A 29 29.82 26.41 -6.72
CA ASN A 29 28.63 27.19 -6.38
C ASN A 29 27.42 26.87 -7.28
N GLU A 30 27.65 26.65 -8.58
CA GLU A 30 26.57 26.41 -9.53
C GLU A 30 25.95 25.02 -9.36
N GLU A 31 26.76 23.99 -9.09
CA GLU A 31 26.33 22.64 -8.77
C GLU A 31 25.53 22.62 -7.46
N LEU A 32 26.01 23.32 -6.43
CA LEU A 32 25.34 23.42 -5.13
C LEU A 32 23.99 24.15 -5.25
N LYS A 33 23.92 25.24 -6.03
CA LYS A 33 22.65 25.93 -6.33
C LYS A 33 21.66 25.01 -7.04
N LYS A 34 22.11 24.25 -8.04
CA LYS A 34 21.25 23.27 -8.75
C LYS A 34 20.74 22.17 -7.81
N PHE A 35 21.60 21.68 -6.92
CA PHE A 35 21.26 20.68 -5.93
C PHE A 35 20.23 21.20 -4.92
N GLU A 36 20.44 22.41 -4.38
CA GLU A 36 19.48 23.04 -3.47
C GLU A 36 18.15 23.33 -4.16
N GLN A 37 18.15 23.80 -5.41
CA GLN A 37 16.90 23.98 -6.16
C GLN A 37 16.16 22.64 -6.36
N LEU A 38 16.89 21.56 -6.64
CA LEU A 38 16.29 20.24 -6.79
C LEU A 38 15.70 19.74 -5.46
N ARG A 39 16.39 20.00 -4.34
CA ARG A 39 15.87 19.76 -3.00
C ARG A 39 14.59 20.55 -2.77
N GLN A 40 14.58 21.86 -3.02
CA GLN A 40 13.40 22.72 -2.85
C GLN A 40 12.20 22.23 -3.69
N ASN A 41 12.45 21.69 -4.88
CA ASN A 41 11.40 21.06 -5.70
C ASN A 41 10.92 19.74 -5.11
N ALA A 42 11.81 18.92 -4.53
CA ALA A 42 11.47 17.65 -3.90
C ALA A 42 10.70 17.81 -2.58
N VAL A 43 11.02 18.85 -1.79
CA VAL A 43 10.31 19.14 -0.54
C VAL A 43 8.92 19.75 -0.78
N ASN A 44 8.78 20.49 -1.89
CA ASN A 44 7.51 21.08 -2.36
C ASN A 44 6.94 20.32 -3.56
N VAL A 45 7.10 19.00 -3.57
CA VAL A 45 6.77 18.15 -4.72
C VAL A 45 5.29 18.27 -5.11
N PRO A 46 4.96 18.47 -6.41
CA PRO A 46 3.59 18.42 -6.86
C PRO A 46 3.02 17.00 -6.69
N ARG A 47 1.70 16.92 -6.47
CA ARG A 47 1.01 15.66 -6.16
C ARG A 47 0.50 14.99 -7.45
N ASP A 48 1.40 14.80 -8.39
CA ASP A 48 1.17 14.23 -9.71
C ASP A 48 2.31 13.27 -10.10
N PHE A 49 2.24 12.75 -11.32
CA PHE A 49 3.25 11.83 -11.86
C PHE A 49 4.63 12.48 -12.03
N GLU A 50 4.68 13.78 -12.33
CA GLU A 50 5.95 14.53 -12.46
C GLU A 50 6.66 14.63 -11.11
N GLY A 51 5.89 14.77 -10.03
CA GLY A 51 6.39 14.72 -8.66
C GLY A 51 7.21 13.47 -8.34
N CYS A 52 6.78 12.30 -8.80
CA CYS A 52 7.55 11.06 -8.63
C CYS A 52 8.93 11.14 -9.30
N SER A 53 9.02 11.77 -10.47
CA SER A 53 10.28 11.95 -11.20
C SER A 53 11.21 12.92 -10.48
N ILE A 54 10.68 13.99 -9.88
CA ILE A 54 11.45 14.95 -9.07
C ILE A 54 12.08 14.25 -7.86
N LEU A 55 11.30 13.46 -7.12
CA LEU A 55 11.79 12.72 -5.94
C LEU A 55 12.87 11.71 -6.33
N ARG A 56 12.66 10.93 -7.40
CA ARG A 56 13.67 9.98 -7.91
C ARG A 56 14.95 10.66 -8.34
N LYS A 57 14.84 11.81 -9.04
CA LYS A 57 16.00 12.59 -9.46
C LYS A 57 16.78 13.12 -8.26
N TYR A 58 16.08 13.66 -7.26
CA TYR A 58 16.73 14.15 -6.04
C TYR A 58 17.41 13.02 -5.26
N LEU A 59 16.73 11.89 -5.07
CA LEU A 59 17.29 10.70 -4.43
C LEU A 59 18.57 10.22 -5.14
N GLY A 60 18.59 10.20 -6.47
CA GLY A 60 19.79 9.85 -7.24
C GLY A 60 20.94 10.83 -7.02
N GLN A 61 20.65 12.14 -6.99
CA GLN A 61 21.66 13.16 -6.71
C GLN A 61 22.20 13.07 -5.27
N LEU A 62 21.39 12.68 -4.29
CA LEU A 62 21.85 12.40 -2.91
C LEU A 62 22.87 11.25 -2.88
N HIS A 63 22.66 10.19 -3.67
CA HIS A 63 23.63 9.08 -3.76
C HIS A 63 24.93 9.54 -4.44
N TYR A 64 24.85 10.33 -5.50
CA TYR A 64 26.04 10.90 -6.14
C TYR A 64 26.82 11.81 -5.21
N LEU A 65 26.13 12.68 -4.46
CA LEU A 65 26.77 13.54 -3.47
C LEU A 65 27.49 12.72 -2.39
N GLN A 66 26.80 11.72 -1.81
CA GLN A 66 27.37 10.86 -0.77
C GLN A 66 28.60 10.08 -1.25
N SER A 67 28.65 9.68 -2.53
CA SER A 67 29.82 8.98 -3.08
C SER A 67 31.06 9.86 -3.25
N ARG A 68 30.93 11.19 -3.11
CA ARG A 68 32.02 12.15 -3.24
C ARG A 68 32.36 12.85 -1.93
N ILE A 69 31.34 13.19 -1.15
CA ILE A 69 31.48 13.88 0.12
C ILE A 69 30.99 12.93 1.22
N PRO A 70 31.85 12.59 2.20
CA PRO A 70 31.50 11.65 3.26
C PRO A 70 30.60 12.35 4.29
N MET A 71 29.30 12.35 4.01
CA MET A 71 28.24 13.00 4.80
C MET A 71 27.38 12.01 5.62
N GLY A 72 27.83 10.75 5.74
CA GLY A 72 27.17 9.74 6.57
C GLY A 72 27.41 9.95 8.06
N ALA A 73 26.78 9.11 8.89
CA ALA A 73 26.97 9.12 10.35
C ALA A 73 28.46 9.07 10.74
N GLU A 74 28.88 9.96 11.64
CA GLU A 74 30.25 10.08 12.17
C GLU A 74 31.32 10.39 11.10
N GLN A 75 30.92 10.86 9.92
CA GLN A 75 31.85 11.23 8.86
C GLN A 75 32.22 12.71 8.90
N GLU A 76 33.37 13.07 8.33
CA GLU A 76 33.96 14.42 8.44
C GLU A 76 33.05 15.55 7.94
N ALA A 77 32.21 15.28 6.95
CA ALA A 77 31.30 16.26 6.36
C ALA A 77 29.83 15.99 6.73
N SER A 78 29.57 15.25 7.81
CA SER A 78 28.21 15.04 8.32
C SER A 78 27.56 16.37 8.73
N VAL A 79 26.26 16.50 8.45
CA VAL A 79 25.48 17.69 8.75
C VAL A 79 24.17 17.29 9.39
N PRO A 80 23.62 18.05 10.34
CA PRO A 80 22.30 17.78 10.90
C PRO A 80 21.24 17.77 9.79
N ILE A 81 20.39 16.75 9.74
CA ILE A 81 19.26 16.66 8.81
C ILE A 81 18.01 16.46 9.64
N THR A 82 17.03 17.34 9.45
CA THR A 82 15.82 17.37 10.27
C THR A 82 14.58 17.13 9.41
N TRP A 83 13.78 16.14 9.82
CA TRP A 83 12.45 15.87 9.26
C TRP A 83 11.42 15.75 10.37
N THR A 84 10.15 15.98 10.03
CA THR A 84 9.04 15.83 10.98
C THR A 84 8.51 14.40 10.92
N GLU A 85 8.56 13.68 12.04
CA GLU A 85 7.96 12.35 12.18
C GLU A 85 6.44 12.47 12.07
N ILE A 86 5.86 11.67 11.19
CA ILE A 86 4.55 11.95 10.60
C ILE A 86 3.36 11.71 11.55
N PHE A 87 3.53 10.86 12.55
CA PHE A 87 2.45 10.50 13.48
C PHE A 87 2.42 11.39 14.72
N SER A 88 3.58 11.76 15.27
CA SER A 88 3.69 12.64 16.43
C SER A 88 3.81 14.11 16.08
N GLY A 89 4.20 14.45 14.85
CA GLY A 89 4.48 15.83 14.42
C GLY A 89 5.76 16.42 15.02
N LYS A 90 6.62 15.59 15.61
CA LYS A 90 7.88 16.04 16.23
C LYS A 90 9.02 16.07 15.22
N ALA A 91 9.88 17.07 15.34
CA ALA A 91 11.13 17.13 14.60
C ALA A 91 12.11 16.05 15.10
N VAL A 92 12.73 15.33 14.16
CA VAL A 92 13.76 14.32 14.39
C VAL A 92 14.97 14.70 13.56
N THR A 93 16.13 14.79 14.21
CA THR A 93 17.39 15.24 13.60
C THR A 93 18.45 14.15 13.67
N HIS A 94 19.11 13.88 12.55
CA HIS A 94 20.25 12.96 12.45
C HIS A 94 21.38 13.60 11.64
N GLU A 95 22.63 13.38 12.04
CA GLU A 95 23.79 13.81 11.25
C GLU A 95 24.19 12.73 10.23
N ASP A 96 23.29 12.40 9.30
CA ASP A 96 23.50 11.35 8.31
C ASP A 96 22.70 11.60 7.02
N ILE A 97 23.38 11.78 5.88
CA ILE A 97 22.75 11.98 4.56
C ILE A 97 21.79 10.84 4.18
N LYS A 98 22.00 9.63 4.72
CA LYS A 98 21.09 8.50 4.50
C LYS A 98 19.71 8.74 5.12
N TYR A 99 19.59 9.58 6.15
CA TYR A 99 18.30 9.99 6.69
C TYR A 99 17.50 10.82 5.66
N GLU A 100 18.13 11.77 4.98
CA GLU A 100 17.48 12.52 3.88
C GLU A 100 17.03 11.56 2.76
N GLN A 101 17.90 10.62 2.36
CA GLN A 101 17.58 9.59 1.36
C GLN A 101 16.37 8.74 1.78
N ALA A 102 16.34 8.30 3.04
CA ALA A 102 15.26 7.50 3.61
C ALA A 102 13.92 8.25 3.56
N CYS A 103 13.88 9.51 4.01
CA CYS A 103 12.67 10.33 4.00
C CYS A 103 12.18 10.66 2.58
N VAL A 104 13.10 10.97 1.65
CA VAL A 104 12.73 11.18 0.22
C VAL A 104 12.14 9.92 -0.39
N LEU A 105 12.70 8.75 -0.07
CA LEU A 105 12.18 7.46 -0.54
C LEU A 105 10.83 7.11 0.09
N TYR A 106 10.64 7.40 1.38
CA TYR A 106 9.34 7.28 2.04
C TYR A 106 8.29 8.15 1.35
N ASN A 107 8.62 9.41 1.04
CA ASN A 107 7.74 10.33 0.31
C ASN A 107 7.44 9.86 -1.11
N LEU A 108 8.37 9.19 -1.79
CA LEU A 108 8.12 8.58 -3.10
C LEU A 108 7.06 7.47 -2.97
N GLY A 109 7.17 6.61 -1.96
CA GLY A 109 6.15 5.60 -1.66
C GLY A 109 4.81 6.21 -1.31
N ALA A 110 4.79 7.25 -0.47
CA ALA A 110 3.59 7.97 -0.09
C ALA A 110 2.90 8.66 -1.29
N LEU A 111 3.66 9.31 -2.17
CA LEU A 111 3.11 9.95 -3.38
C LEU A 111 2.50 8.91 -4.32
N HIS A 112 3.19 7.80 -4.56
CA HIS A 112 2.62 6.70 -5.35
C HIS A 112 1.33 6.13 -4.72
N SER A 113 1.27 5.98 -3.39
CA SER A 113 0.03 5.54 -2.73
C SER A 113 -1.14 6.51 -2.95
N MET A 114 -0.85 7.83 -2.95
CA MET A 114 -1.85 8.86 -3.20
C MET A 114 -2.35 8.81 -4.64
N LEU A 115 -1.45 8.75 -5.62
CA LEU A 115 -1.81 8.67 -7.04
C LEU A 115 -2.63 7.41 -7.35
N GLY A 116 -2.27 6.28 -6.76
CA GLY A 116 -3.02 5.02 -6.91
C GLY A 116 -4.45 5.10 -6.37
N ALA A 117 -4.66 5.88 -5.31
CA ALA A 117 -5.97 6.07 -4.67
C ALA A 117 -6.82 7.20 -5.26
N MET A 118 -6.24 8.11 -6.06
CA MET A 118 -6.95 9.24 -6.66
C MET A 118 -7.82 8.86 -7.86
N ASP A 119 -7.41 7.86 -8.64
CA ASP A 119 -8.21 7.38 -9.77
C ASP A 119 -9.47 6.63 -9.28
N LYS A 120 -10.58 6.83 -9.99
CA LYS A 120 -11.86 6.17 -9.67
C LYS A 120 -11.92 4.71 -10.09
N ARG A 121 -10.93 4.24 -10.85
CA ARG A 121 -10.77 2.88 -11.39
C ARG A 121 -11.99 2.39 -12.19
N VAL A 122 -12.60 3.31 -12.93
CA VAL A 122 -13.77 3.01 -13.79
C VAL A 122 -13.38 2.57 -15.19
N SER A 123 -12.19 2.97 -15.66
CA SER A 123 -11.64 2.57 -16.96
C SER A 123 -10.57 1.49 -16.78
N GLU A 124 -10.39 0.66 -17.81
CA GLU A 124 -9.34 -0.37 -17.79
C GLU A 124 -7.95 0.23 -17.56
N GLU A 125 -7.68 1.39 -18.18
CA GLU A 125 -6.41 2.09 -18.02
C GLU A 125 -6.24 2.64 -16.59
N GLY A 126 -7.28 3.23 -16.02
CA GLY A 126 -7.27 3.71 -14.62
C GLY A 126 -6.98 2.58 -13.64
N MET A 127 -7.57 1.39 -13.83
CA MET A 127 -7.28 0.20 -13.02
C MET A 127 -5.81 -0.22 -13.11
N LYS A 128 -5.21 -0.23 -14.32
CA LYS A 128 -3.80 -0.58 -14.54
C LYS A 128 -2.86 0.45 -13.91
N VAL A 129 -3.14 1.74 -14.09
CA VAL A 129 -2.35 2.83 -13.55
C VAL A 129 -2.39 2.82 -12.02
N SER A 130 -3.57 2.70 -11.42
CA SER A 130 -3.70 2.56 -9.95
C SER A 130 -2.94 1.35 -9.41
N CYS A 131 -3.10 0.19 -10.06
CA CYS A 131 -2.38 -1.03 -9.69
C CYS A 131 -0.86 -0.82 -9.73
N THR A 132 -0.35 -0.19 -10.79
CA THR A 132 1.08 0.13 -10.96
C THR A 132 1.56 1.08 -9.87
N HIS A 133 0.79 2.11 -9.55
CA HIS A 133 1.14 3.05 -8.48
C HIS A 133 1.22 2.39 -7.11
N PHE A 134 0.26 1.55 -6.74
CA PHE A 134 0.34 0.79 -5.49
C PHE A 134 1.54 -0.16 -5.46
N GLN A 135 1.87 -0.82 -6.58
CA GLN A 135 3.10 -1.63 -6.67
C GLN A 135 4.37 -0.79 -6.52
N CYS A 136 4.44 0.38 -7.16
CA CYS A 136 5.57 1.31 -7.00
C CYS A 136 5.69 1.80 -5.55
N ALA A 137 4.58 2.06 -4.86
CA ALA A 137 4.56 2.42 -3.45
C ALA A 137 5.13 1.29 -2.57
N ALA A 138 4.66 0.05 -2.77
CA ALA A 138 5.17 -1.12 -2.09
C ALA A 138 6.68 -1.32 -2.35
N GLY A 139 7.13 -1.11 -3.59
CA GLY A 139 8.55 -1.20 -3.97
C GLY A 139 9.41 -0.15 -3.27
N ALA A 140 8.96 1.10 -3.17
CA ALA A 140 9.68 2.15 -2.46
C ALA A 140 9.82 1.82 -0.95
N PHE A 141 8.75 1.39 -0.30
CA PHE A 141 8.80 0.98 1.12
C PHE A 141 9.63 -0.29 1.36
N THR A 142 9.60 -1.23 0.41
CA THR A 142 10.44 -2.44 0.45
C THR A 142 11.92 -2.07 0.34
N TYR A 143 12.28 -1.23 -0.63
CA TYR A 143 13.65 -0.76 -0.78
C TYR A 143 14.13 -0.03 0.47
N LEU A 144 13.28 0.83 1.05
CA LEU A 144 13.58 1.55 2.29
C LEU A 144 13.88 0.57 3.44
N ARG A 145 13.01 -0.42 3.67
CA ARG A 145 13.18 -1.45 4.70
C ARG A 145 14.47 -2.26 4.52
N ASP A 146 14.81 -2.61 3.29
CA ASP A 146 15.90 -3.56 3.01
C ASP A 146 17.28 -2.88 2.95
N HIS A 147 17.35 -1.59 2.60
CA HIS A 147 18.62 -0.88 2.39
C HIS A 147 18.95 0.16 3.48
N PHE A 148 18.01 0.49 4.36
CA PHE A 148 18.21 1.41 5.48
C PHE A 148 17.92 0.67 6.81
N PRO A 149 18.85 -0.20 7.27
CA PRO A 149 18.59 -1.13 8.39
C PRO A 149 18.45 -0.42 9.75
N HIS A 150 18.93 0.81 9.87
CA HIS A 150 18.71 1.62 11.07
C HIS A 150 17.41 2.42 10.92
N SER A 151 16.48 2.23 11.85
CA SER A 151 15.24 3.00 11.86
C SER A 151 15.50 4.41 12.41
N TYR A 152 15.63 5.39 11.52
CA TYR A 152 15.85 6.80 11.90
C TYR A 152 14.69 7.39 12.71
N SER A 153 13.46 6.96 12.44
CA SER A 153 12.24 7.41 13.10
C SER A 153 11.20 6.29 13.15
N VAL A 154 10.26 6.39 14.08
CA VAL A 154 9.28 5.33 14.36
C VAL A 154 8.31 5.06 13.20
N ASP A 155 8.02 6.07 12.37
CA ASP A 155 7.22 5.98 11.15
C ASP A 155 7.91 5.22 10.01
N MET A 156 9.23 5.07 10.07
CA MET A 156 10.03 4.27 9.13
C MET A 156 10.55 2.98 9.76
N SER A 157 10.02 2.57 10.92
CA SER A 157 10.36 1.28 11.52
C SER A 157 9.98 0.12 10.61
N HIS A 158 10.72 -0.99 10.67
CA HIS A 158 10.45 -2.19 9.86
C HIS A 158 9.00 -2.69 10.01
N GLN A 159 8.44 -2.57 11.20
CA GLN A 159 7.04 -2.93 11.48
C GLN A 159 6.05 -2.06 10.70
N ILE A 160 6.25 -0.74 10.70
CA ILE A 160 5.39 0.19 9.94
C ILE A 160 5.61 0.05 8.44
N LEU A 161 6.85 -0.15 7.98
CA LEU A 161 7.13 -0.40 6.56
C LEU A 161 6.48 -1.70 6.09
N ASN A 162 6.53 -2.78 6.88
CA ASN A 162 5.84 -4.03 6.54
C ASN A 162 4.32 -3.89 6.49
N LEU A 163 3.73 -3.08 7.40
CA LEU A 163 2.31 -2.71 7.31
C LEU A 163 2.02 -1.99 5.98
N ASN A 164 2.81 -0.96 5.65
CA ASN A 164 2.64 -0.18 4.43
C ASN A 164 2.78 -1.05 3.18
N ILE A 165 3.78 -1.93 3.12
CA ILE A 165 4.01 -2.85 2.00
C ILE A 165 2.80 -3.76 1.78
N ASN A 166 2.32 -4.43 2.83
CA ASN A 166 1.16 -5.33 2.71
C ASN A 166 -0.11 -4.59 2.35
N LEU A 167 -0.33 -3.38 2.89
CA LEU A 167 -1.48 -2.55 2.53
C LEU A 167 -1.43 -2.15 1.04
N MET A 168 -0.28 -1.70 0.55
CA MET A 168 -0.10 -1.32 -0.85
C MET A 168 -0.27 -2.52 -1.79
N LEU A 169 0.31 -3.68 -1.46
CA LEU A 169 0.13 -4.90 -2.27
C LEU A 169 -1.31 -5.39 -2.27
N GLY A 170 -2.01 -5.32 -1.14
CA GLY A 170 -3.45 -5.61 -1.06
C GLY A 170 -4.28 -4.69 -1.96
N GLN A 171 -4.01 -3.39 -1.96
CA GLN A 171 -4.68 -2.42 -2.84
C GLN A 171 -4.34 -2.62 -4.32
N ALA A 172 -3.09 -2.96 -4.66
CA ALA A 172 -2.71 -3.34 -6.02
C ALA A 172 -3.48 -4.59 -6.49
N GLN A 173 -3.55 -5.61 -5.64
CA GLN A 173 -4.24 -6.86 -5.93
C GLN A 173 -5.77 -6.65 -6.07
N GLU A 174 -6.35 -5.71 -5.33
CA GLU A 174 -7.75 -5.28 -5.49
C GLU A 174 -8.00 -4.64 -6.86
N CYS A 175 -7.09 -3.77 -7.33
CA CYS A 175 -7.18 -3.21 -8.68
C CYS A 175 -7.12 -4.31 -9.76
N LEU A 176 -6.26 -5.31 -9.55
CA LEU A 176 -6.16 -6.47 -10.44
C LEU A 176 -7.45 -7.32 -10.40
N LEU A 177 -8.06 -7.47 -9.23
CA LEU A 177 -9.33 -8.18 -9.06
C LEU A 177 -10.46 -7.50 -9.83
N GLU A 178 -10.63 -6.19 -9.66
CA GLU A 178 -11.60 -5.36 -10.40
C GLU A 178 -11.43 -5.57 -11.92
N LYS A 179 -10.19 -5.46 -12.41
CA LYS A 179 -9.89 -5.71 -13.83
C LYS A 179 -10.19 -7.15 -14.26
N SER A 180 -9.87 -8.15 -13.44
CA SER A 180 -10.10 -9.56 -13.78
C SER A 180 -11.60 -9.89 -13.92
N MET A 181 -12.45 -9.22 -13.14
CA MET A 181 -13.90 -9.33 -13.24
C MET A 181 -14.42 -8.63 -14.49
N LEU A 182 -13.90 -7.43 -14.81
CA LEU A 182 -14.25 -6.70 -16.04
C LEU A 182 -13.85 -7.47 -17.31
N ASP A 183 -12.66 -8.09 -17.30
CA ASP A 183 -12.13 -8.94 -18.38
C ASP A 183 -12.88 -10.29 -18.49
N ASN A 184 -13.87 -10.58 -17.63
CA ASN A 184 -14.58 -11.85 -17.55
C ASN A 184 -13.64 -13.07 -17.47
N ARG A 185 -12.58 -12.98 -16.65
CA ARG A 185 -11.64 -14.09 -16.45
C ARG A 185 -12.34 -15.30 -15.82
N LYS A 186 -11.76 -16.49 -16.02
CA LYS A 186 -12.25 -17.75 -15.45
C LYS A 186 -12.51 -17.63 -13.96
N SER A 187 -13.65 -18.16 -13.50
CA SER A 187 -14.11 -18.03 -12.11
C SER A 187 -13.04 -18.46 -11.09
N PHE A 188 -12.37 -19.59 -11.32
CA PHE A 188 -11.26 -20.04 -10.46
C PHE A 188 -10.13 -19.01 -10.33
N LEU A 189 -9.71 -18.38 -11.44
CA LEU A 189 -8.65 -17.36 -11.40
C LEU A 189 -9.08 -16.15 -10.57
N VAL A 190 -10.31 -15.68 -10.75
CA VAL A 190 -10.85 -14.54 -9.98
C VAL A 190 -10.92 -14.88 -8.48
N ALA A 191 -11.34 -16.11 -8.14
CA ALA A 191 -11.37 -16.58 -6.76
C ALA A 191 -9.97 -16.54 -6.11
N ARG A 192 -8.94 -17.02 -6.82
CA ARG A 192 -7.55 -17.00 -6.34
C ARG A 192 -7.00 -15.58 -6.18
N ILE A 193 -7.27 -14.70 -7.14
CA ILE A 193 -6.86 -13.29 -7.06
C ILE A 193 -7.50 -12.64 -5.82
N SER A 194 -8.79 -12.88 -5.60
CA SER A 194 -9.53 -12.35 -4.46
C SER A 194 -9.04 -12.93 -3.12
N ALA A 195 -8.72 -14.23 -3.06
CA ALA A 195 -8.09 -14.83 -1.88
C ALA A 195 -6.73 -14.19 -1.56
N GLN A 196 -5.92 -13.87 -2.57
CA GLN A 196 -4.66 -13.17 -2.35
C GLN A 196 -4.83 -11.74 -1.81
N VAL A 197 -5.92 -11.04 -2.19
CA VAL A 197 -6.29 -9.75 -1.58
C VAL A 197 -6.53 -9.93 -0.07
N VAL A 198 -7.26 -10.98 0.29
CA VAL A 198 -7.56 -11.32 1.70
C VAL A 198 -6.28 -11.58 2.48
N ASP A 199 -5.33 -12.31 1.91
CA ASP A 199 -4.08 -12.64 2.61
C ASP A 199 -3.22 -11.40 2.90
N TYR A 200 -3.05 -10.50 1.93
CA TYR A 200 -2.37 -9.22 2.17
C TYR A 200 -3.06 -8.38 3.24
N TYR A 201 -4.39 -8.29 3.20
CA TYR A 201 -5.14 -7.53 4.21
C TYR A 201 -5.14 -8.20 5.58
N LYS A 202 -5.05 -9.53 5.67
CA LYS A 202 -4.85 -10.22 6.94
C LYS A 202 -3.50 -9.87 7.57
N GLU A 203 -2.41 -9.86 6.79
CA GLU A 203 -1.10 -9.44 7.32
C GLU A 203 -1.12 -7.98 7.75
N ALA A 204 -1.71 -7.09 6.95
CA ALA A 204 -1.89 -5.69 7.34
C ALA A 204 -2.73 -5.53 8.62
N CYS A 205 -3.82 -6.30 8.76
CA CYS A 205 -4.66 -6.27 9.95
C CYS A 205 -3.94 -6.76 11.20
N ARG A 206 -3.13 -7.84 11.09
CA ARG A 206 -2.30 -8.32 12.21
C ARG A 206 -1.31 -7.25 12.67
N ALA A 207 -0.67 -6.54 11.74
CA ALA A 207 0.22 -5.43 12.07
C ALA A 207 -0.55 -4.27 12.75
N LEU A 208 -1.75 -3.95 12.28
CA LEU A 208 -2.62 -2.95 12.92
C LEU A 208 -3.13 -3.38 14.30
N GLU A 209 -3.16 -4.68 14.61
CA GLU A 209 -3.57 -5.23 15.90
C GLU A 209 -2.46 -5.27 16.95
N ASN A 210 -1.20 -5.11 16.52
CA ASN A 210 -0.09 -4.97 17.44
C ASN A 210 -0.24 -3.70 18.28
N SER A 211 0.01 -3.82 19.60
CA SER A 211 -0.15 -2.74 20.58
C SER A 211 0.72 -1.52 20.27
N ASP A 212 1.95 -1.73 19.81
CA ASP A 212 2.93 -0.67 19.59
C ASP A 212 2.55 0.12 18.33
N THR A 213 2.13 -0.57 17.27
CA THR A 213 1.57 0.08 16.07
C THR A 213 0.29 0.85 16.40
N ALA A 214 -0.60 0.27 17.21
CA ALA A 214 -1.84 0.95 17.60
C ALA A 214 -1.57 2.21 18.43
N SER A 215 -0.60 2.16 19.35
CA SER A 215 -0.17 3.33 20.13
C SER A 215 0.46 4.41 19.25
N LEU A 216 1.29 4.02 18.27
CA LEU A 216 1.98 4.95 17.38
C LEU A 216 1.01 5.68 16.45
N LEU A 217 0.12 4.95 15.79
CA LEU A 217 -0.81 5.48 14.79
C LEU A 217 -2.04 6.16 15.40
N GLY A 218 -2.37 5.85 16.65
CA GLY A 218 -3.51 6.41 17.37
C GLY A 218 -4.83 6.25 16.60
N LYS A 219 -5.47 7.36 16.24
CA LYS A 219 -6.74 7.35 15.50
C LYS A 219 -6.61 6.72 14.11
N ILE A 220 -5.47 6.91 13.43
CA ILE A 220 -5.24 6.40 12.07
C ILE A 220 -5.37 4.87 12.06
N GLN A 221 -4.84 4.19 13.09
CA GLN A 221 -4.96 2.74 13.19
C GLN A 221 -6.41 2.28 13.26
N LYS A 222 -7.28 2.97 14.01
CA LYS A 222 -8.70 2.58 14.13
C LYS A 222 -9.41 2.71 12.78
N ASP A 223 -9.16 3.81 12.08
CA ASP A 223 -9.79 4.08 10.78
C ASP A 223 -9.32 3.07 9.72
N TRP A 224 -8.01 2.80 9.66
CA TRP A 224 -7.43 1.80 8.75
C TRP A 224 -7.89 0.39 9.09
N LYS A 225 -7.80 -0.01 10.36
CA LYS A 225 -8.21 -1.35 10.82
C LYS A 225 -9.68 -1.62 10.48
N LYS A 226 -10.57 -0.66 10.71
CA LYS A 226 -12.00 -0.82 10.40
C LYS A 226 -12.25 -1.08 8.92
N LEU A 227 -11.56 -0.34 8.02
CA LEU A 227 -11.68 -0.55 6.58
C LEU A 227 -11.06 -1.89 6.14
N VAL A 228 -9.86 -2.21 6.62
CA VAL A 228 -9.13 -3.43 6.27
C VAL A 228 -9.88 -4.68 6.76
N GLN A 229 -10.38 -4.68 8.00
CA GLN A 229 -11.16 -5.80 8.54
C GLN A 229 -12.43 -6.06 7.74
N MET A 230 -13.17 -5.00 7.36
CA MET A 230 -14.33 -5.14 6.48
C MET A 230 -13.92 -5.74 5.12
N LYS A 231 -12.84 -5.23 4.52
CA LYS A 231 -12.33 -5.72 3.23
C LYS A 231 -11.91 -7.19 3.26
N ILE A 232 -11.34 -7.68 4.37
CA ILE A 232 -11.02 -9.12 4.55
C ILE A 232 -12.26 -9.98 4.32
N TYR A 233 -13.38 -9.65 4.96
CA TYR A 233 -14.62 -10.41 4.81
C TYR A 233 -15.27 -10.19 3.44
N TYR A 234 -15.25 -8.96 2.93
CA TYR A 234 -15.79 -8.63 1.62
C TYR A 234 -15.11 -9.43 0.50
N PHE A 235 -13.78 -9.40 0.42
CA PHE A 235 -13.06 -10.14 -0.60
C PHE A 235 -13.08 -11.66 -0.36
N ALA A 236 -13.18 -12.13 0.89
CA ALA A 236 -13.43 -13.54 1.14
C ALA A 236 -14.81 -13.98 0.60
N ALA A 237 -15.83 -13.12 0.68
CA ALA A 237 -17.14 -13.36 0.06
C ALA A 237 -17.04 -13.41 -1.48
N VAL A 238 -16.31 -12.48 -2.10
CA VAL A 238 -16.06 -12.48 -3.56
C VAL A 238 -15.31 -13.74 -4.00
N ALA A 239 -14.29 -14.17 -3.25
CA ALA A 239 -13.57 -15.41 -3.55
C ALA A 239 -14.51 -16.63 -3.54
N HIS A 240 -15.36 -16.75 -2.52
CA HIS A 240 -16.31 -17.87 -2.41
C HIS A 240 -17.45 -17.78 -3.43
N LEU A 241 -17.91 -16.59 -3.79
CA LEU A 241 -18.83 -16.38 -4.91
C LEU A 241 -18.25 -16.96 -6.20
N HIS A 242 -16.98 -16.69 -6.50
CA HIS A 242 -16.36 -17.22 -7.70
C HIS A 242 -16.06 -18.71 -7.63
N MET A 243 -15.78 -19.28 -6.45
CA MET A 243 -15.74 -20.76 -6.28
C MET A 243 -17.11 -21.40 -6.52
N GLY A 244 -18.20 -20.78 -6.07
CA GLY A 244 -19.56 -21.26 -6.36
C GLY A 244 -19.89 -21.21 -7.86
N LYS A 245 -19.43 -20.17 -8.56
CA LYS A 245 -19.52 -20.10 -10.04
C LYS A 245 -18.70 -21.21 -10.73
N GLN A 246 -17.52 -21.54 -10.20
CA GLN A 246 -16.73 -22.66 -10.72
C GLN A 246 -17.44 -24.00 -10.49
N ALA A 247 -18.01 -24.23 -9.31
CA ALA A 247 -18.79 -25.43 -9.03
C ALA A 247 -20.01 -25.55 -9.97
N GLU A 248 -20.66 -24.43 -10.28
CA GLU A 248 -21.73 -24.33 -11.29
C GLU A 248 -21.23 -24.71 -12.70
N GLU A 249 -20.07 -24.20 -13.13
CA GLU A 249 -19.43 -24.57 -14.40
C GLU A 249 -19.06 -26.06 -14.48
N GLN A 250 -18.78 -26.69 -13.32
CA GLN A 250 -18.44 -28.11 -13.20
C GLN A 250 -19.65 -29.01 -12.91
N GLN A 251 -20.87 -28.46 -12.89
CA GLN A 251 -22.11 -29.18 -12.55
C GLN A 251 -22.05 -29.89 -11.19
N LYS A 252 -21.39 -29.27 -10.21
CA LYS A 252 -21.34 -29.73 -8.82
C LYS A 252 -22.31 -28.90 -7.98
N TYR A 253 -23.59 -29.20 -8.08
CA TYR A 253 -24.65 -28.37 -7.52
C TYR A 253 -24.69 -28.36 -5.99
N GLY A 254 -24.23 -29.43 -5.33
CA GLY A 254 -24.05 -29.46 -3.87
C GLY A 254 -22.95 -28.50 -3.40
N GLU A 255 -21.77 -28.56 -4.02
CA GLU A 255 -20.64 -27.65 -3.74
C GLU A 255 -21.00 -26.18 -4.03
N ARG A 256 -21.76 -25.93 -5.12
CA ARG A 256 -22.28 -24.60 -5.49
C ARG A 256 -23.07 -23.96 -4.34
N VAL A 257 -23.98 -24.72 -3.70
CA VAL A 257 -24.78 -24.23 -2.56
C VAL A 257 -23.87 -23.89 -1.38
N THR A 258 -22.92 -24.76 -1.02
CA THR A 258 -21.98 -24.53 0.09
C THR A 258 -21.17 -23.25 -0.12
N TYR A 259 -20.63 -23.02 -1.32
CA TYR A 259 -19.85 -21.83 -1.61
C TYR A 259 -20.68 -20.54 -1.58
N PHE A 260 -21.88 -20.54 -2.17
CA PHE A 260 -22.75 -19.35 -2.13
C PHE A 260 -23.28 -19.05 -0.71
N GLN A 261 -23.60 -20.08 0.09
CA GLN A 261 -23.92 -19.90 1.51
C GLN A 261 -22.74 -19.23 2.23
N SER A 262 -21.54 -19.77 2.06
CA SER A 262 -20.37 -19.20 2.72
C SER A 262 -20.04 -17.79 2.23
N ALA A 263 -20.31 -17.45 0.96
CA ALA A 263 -20.14 -16.11 0.43
C ALA A 263 -21.13 -15.14 1.09
N LEU A 264 -22.39 -15.55 1.26
CA LEU A 264 -23.43 -14.76 1.92
C LEU A 264 -23.09 -14.49 3.39
N ASP A 265 -22.65 -15.51 4.13
CA ASP A 265 -22.28 -15.37 5.55
C ASP A 265 -21.11 -14.38 5.73
N LYS A 266 -20.10 -14.48 4.87
CA LYS A 266 -18.94 -13.56 4.88
C LYS A 266 -19.35 -12.14 4.51
N LEU A 267 -20.25 -11.97 3.54
CA LEU A 267 -20.73 -10.64 3.16
C LEU A 267 -21.57 -9.99 4.28
N ASN A 268 -22.41 -10.77 4.96
CA ASN A 268 -23.16 -10.28 6.13
C ASN A 268 -22.23 -9.77 7.23
N GLU A 269 -21.13 -10.46 7.48
CA GLU A 269 -20.10 -9.99 8.43
C GLU A 269 -19.40 -8.72 7.94
N ALA A 270 -19.09 -8.61 6.64
CA ALA A 270 -18.55 -7.38 6.06
C ALA A 270 -19.52 -6.19 6.25
N ILE A 271 -20.83 -6.38 6.02
CA ILE A 271 -21.86 -5.36 6.25
C ILE A 271 -21.91 -4.94 7.73
N ARG A 272 -21.82 -5.89 8.65
CA ARG A 272 -21.78 -5.60 10.09
C ARG A 272 -20.58 -4.72 10.45
N LEU A 273 -19.40 -5.03 9.92
CA LEU A 273 -18.15 -4.28 10.12
C LEU A 273 -18.14 -2.91 9.40
N ALA A 274 -18.93 -2.77 8.33
CA ALA A 274 -19.02 -1.55 7.54
C ALA A 274 -19.88 -0.44 8.18
N LYS A 275 -20.48 -0.65 9.35
CA LYS A 275 -21.34 0.35 10.00
C LYS A 275 -20.63 1.69 10.18
N GLY A 276 -21.14 2.75 9.55
CA GLY A 276 -20.55 4.09 9.58
C GLY A 276 -19.32 4.27 8.68
N GLN A 277 -19.10 3.38 7.71
CA GLN A 277 -18.22 3.63 6.56
C GLN A 277 -18.91 4.55 5.54
N PRO A 278 -18.15 5.24 4.67
CA PRO A 278 -18.69 6.12 3.63
C PRO A 278 -19.68 5.42 2.69
N GLU A 279 -20.54 6.20 2.02
CA GLU A 279 -21.58 5.67 1.12
C GLU A 279 -21.00 4.80 0.00
N THR A 280 -19.81 5.13 -0.52
CA THR A 280 -19.12 4.32 -1.54
C THR A 280 -18.89 2.88 -1.10
N VAL A 281 -18.66 2.63 0.20
CA VAL A 281 -18.53 1.28 0.76
C VAL A 281 -19.90 0.61 0.86
N GLN A 282 -20.94 1.35 1.26
CA GLN A 282 -22.31 0.83 1.38
C GLN A 282 -22.87 0.41 0.03
N GLU A 283 -22.64 1.22 -1.01
CA GLU A 283 -23.05 0.94 -2.39
C GLU A 283 -22.41 -0.35 -2.92
N ALA A 284 -21.09 -0.53 -2.73
CA ALA A 284 -20.39 -1.74 -3.14
C ALA A 284 -20.91 -3.00 -2.43
N LEU A 285 -21.18 -2.91 -1.13
CA LEU A 285 -21.74 -4.01 -0.35
C LEU A 285 -23.17 -4.36 -0.79
N ARG A 286 -24.01 -3.35 -1.04
CA ARG A 286 -25.38 -3.53 -1.49
C ARG A 286 -25.44 -4.21 -2.86
N PHE A 287 -24.65 -3.73 -3.82
CA PHE A 287 -24.55 -4.37 -5.14
C PHE A 287 -24.11 -5.84 -5.02
N THR A 288 -23.11 -6.11 -4.19
CA THR A 288 -22.60 -7.47 -4.01
C THR A 288 -23.62 -8.36 -3.30
N MET A 289 -24.43 -7.81 -2.39
CA MET A 289 -25.52 -8.52 -1.70
C MET A 289 -26.61 -8.95 -2.67
N ASP A 290 -27.02 -8.07 -3.58
CA ASP A 290 -28.03 -8.40 -4.60
C ASP A 290 -27.56 -9.58 -5.47
N VAL A 291 -26.27 -9.60 -5.83
CA VAL A 291 -25.66 -10.70 -6.60
C VAL A 291 -25.57 -12.00 -5.80
N ILE A 292 -24.95 -11.97 -4.61
CA ILE A 292 -24.70 -13.17 -3.79
C ILE A 292 -26.02 -13.75 -3.28
N GLY A 293 -26.91 -12.91 -2.74
CA GLY A 293 -28.21 -13.33 -2.22
C GLY A 293 -29.08 -13.97 -3.31
N GLY A 294 -29.12 -13.36 -4.50
CA GLY A 294 -29.82 -13.93 -5.66
C GLY A 294 -29.26 -15.29 -6.08
N LYS A 295 -27.93 -15.41 -6.22
CA LYS A 295 -27.28 -16.68 -6.59
C LYS A 295 -27.45 -17.78 -5.56
N TYR A 296 -27.34 -17.46 -4.26
CA TYR A 296 -27.57 -18.41 -3.18
C TYR A 296 -29.01 -18.95 -3.23
N ASN A 297 -30.01 -18.06 -3.23
CA ASN A 297 -31.42 -18.46 -3.23
C ASN A 297 -31.78 -19.33 -4.44
N SER A 298 -31.30 -18.97 -5.64
CA SER A 298 -31.48 -19.79 -6.84
C SER A 298 -30.81 -21.15 -6.70
N SER A 299 -29.53 -21.18 -6.28
CA SER A 299 -28.79 -22.45 -6.16
C SER A 299 -29.41 -23.41 -5.16
N LYS A 300 -29.89 -22.90 -4.03
CA LYS A 300 -30.57 -23.68 -3.00
C LYS A 300 -31.87 -24.26 -3.55
N LYS A 301 -32.69 -23.43 -4.20
CA LYS A 301 -33.94 -23.88 -4.82
C LYS A 301 -33.66 -24.96 -5.89
N ASP A 302 -32.71 -24.74 -6.78
CA ASP A 302 -32.40 -25.71 -7.83
C ASP A 302 -31.93 -27.05 -7.24
N ASN A 303 -31.08 -27.02 -6.21
CA ASN A 303 -30.61 -28.25 -5.58
C ASN A 303 -31.71 -28.94 -4.78
N ASP A 304 -32.57 -28.20 -4.09
CA ASP A 304 -33.66 -28.75 -3.26
C ASP A 304 -34.78 -29.39 -4.10
N PHE A 305 -34.98 -28.97 -5.35
CA PHE A 305 -36.11 -29.41 -6.21
C PHE A 305 -35.74 -30.08 -7.53
N ILE A 306 -34.48 -30.00 -7.98
CA ILE A 306 -34.03 -30.52 -9.28
C ILE A 306 -32.88 -31.51 -9.12
N TYR A 307 -31.75 -31.07 -8.55
CA TYR A 307 -30.51 -31.87 -8.58
C TYR A 307 -30.38 -32.84 -7.41
N HIS A 308 -30.86 -32.47 -6.22
CA HIS A 308 -30.79 -33.25 -5.00
C HIS A 308 -29.38 -33.77 -4.65
N GLU A 309 -28.33 -33.00 -4.99
CA GLU A 309 -26.97 -33.35 -4.60
C GLU A 309 -26.74 -33.10 -3.11
N ALA A 310 -25.88 -33.92 -2.49
CA ALA A 310 -25.44 -33.71 -1.12
C ALA A 310 -24.71 -32.36 -0.99
N VAL A 311 -25.07 -31.57 0.01
CA VAL A 311 -24.44 -30.28 0.31
C VAL A 311 -23.27 -30.51 1.28
N PRO A 312 -22.01 -30.47 0.83
CA PRO A 312 -20.86 -30.76 1.68
C PRO A 312 -20.60 -29.64 2.68
N ALA A 313 -19.96 -29.98 3.80
CA ALA A 313 -19.49 -28.98 4.76
C ALA A 313 -18.27 -28.22 4.19
N LEU A 314 -18.14 -26.93 4.51
CA LEU A 314 -17.12 -26.05 3.91
C LEU A 314 -15.68 -26.52 4.19
N ASP A 315 -15.43 -27.09 5.36
CA ASP A 315 -14.14 -27.64 5.80
C ASP A 315 -13.71 -28.90 5.04
N THR A 316 -14.65 -29.59 4.39
CA THR A 316 -14.38 -30.72 3.50
C THR A 316 -13.95 -30.28 2.09
N LEU A 317 -14.12 -29.01 1.74
CA LEU A 317 -13.73 -28.46 0.44
C LEU A 317 -12.28 -27.98 0.45
N GLN A 318 -11.63 -28.06 -0.71
CA GLN A 318 -10.24 -27.62 -0.83
C GLN A 318 -10.11 -26.10 -0.63
N SER A 319 -9.12 -25.67 0.15
CA SER A 319 -8.84 -24.26 0.36
C SER A 319 -8.39 -23.57 -0.92
N ILE A 320 -8.80 -22.32 -1.09
CA ILE A 320 -8.35 -21.46 -2.20
C ILE A 320 -6.88 -21.11 -1.93
N LYS A 321 -6.00 -21.42 -2.89
CA LYS A 321 -4.57 -21.06 -2.91
C LYS A 321 -4.30 -20.01 -3.97
#